data_AF-A0A7U9XCG6-F1
#
_entry.id   AF-A0A7U9XCG6-F1
#
_cell.length_a   1.000
_cell.length_b   1.000
_cell.length_c   1.000
_cell.angle_alpha   90.00
_cell.angle_beta   90.00
_cell.angle_gamma   90.00
#
_symmetry.space_group_name_H-M   'P 1'
#
loop_
_entity.id
_entity.type
_entity.pdbx_description
1 polymer ?
#
loop_
_entity_poly.entity_id
_entity_poly.type
_entity_poly.pdbx_seq_one_letter_code
_entity_poly.pdbx_strand_id
1 'polypeptide(L)'
;MSPIFPGITDYKEIIVKTQRYVDEYWFENLNLRGSYKQDILSDIKSACPQLVELYDEIYVKGNMGFWNNLAVEIEGYCATNSIKHINYFYHKELVEAKLRTK
;
A
#
# COMPACT_ATOMS: atom_id res chain seq x y z
N MET A 1 -5.93 -5.43 -4.52
CA MET A 1 -5.02 -4.38 -5.01
C MET A 1 -3.65 -4.61 -4.41
N SER A 2 -2.78 -5.30 -5.15
CA SER A 2 -1.42 -5.62 -4.72
C SER A 2 -0.45 -5.53 -5.92
N PRO A 3 0.74 -4.93 -5.75
CA PRO A 3 1.07 -4.02 -4.66
C PRO A 3 0.50 -2.63 -4.93
N ILE A 4 0.22 -1.85 -3.88
CA ILE A 4 -0.02 -0.41 -3.99
C ILE A 4 1.33 0.27 -4.24
N PHE A 5 1.42 1.07 -5.31
CA PHE A 5 2.55 1.94 -5.57
C PHE A 5 2.31 3.33 -4.98
N PRO A 6 3.17 3.83 -4.07
CA PRO A 6 3.06 5.17 -3.49
C PRO A 6 2.94 6.25 -4.57
N GLY A 7 1.94 7.13 -4.44
CA GLY A 7 1.71 8.24 -5.37
C GLY A 7 1.28 7.86 -6.79
N ILE A 8 1.10 6.57 -7.09
CA ILE A 8 0.69 6.08 -8.43
C ILE A 8 -0.66 5.38 -8.36
N THR A 9 -0.85 4.47 -7.41
CA THR A 9 -2.11 3.73 -7.29
C THR A 9 -3.18 4.56 -6.61
N ASP A 10 -4.16 5.06 -7.37
CA ASP A 10 -5.39 5.63 -6.82
C ASP A 10 -6.39 4.51 -6.48
N TYR A 11 -6.30 4.00 -5.25
CA TYR A 11 -7.16 2.90 -4.81
C TYR A 11 -8.64 3.31 -4.73
N LYS A 12 -8.95 4.58 -4.45
CA LYS A 12 -10.34 5.06 -4.35
C LYS A 12 -10.99 5.08 -5.72
N GLU A 13 -10.28 5.60 -6.72
CA GLU A 13 -10.79 5.62 -8.09
C GLU A 13 -11.02 4.21 -8.63
N ILE A 14 -10.11 3.27 -8.33
CA ILE A 14 -10.28 1.86 -8.70
C ILE A 14 -11.54 1.30 -8.04
N ILE A 15 -11.73 1.46 -6.73
CA ILE A 15 -12.92 0.99 -6.01
C ILE A 15 -14.19 1.55 -6.65
N VAL A 16 -14.25 2.86 -6.91
CA VAL A 16 -15.42 3.51 -7.50
C VAL A 16 -15.81 2.84 -8.83
N LYS A 17 -14.81 2.52 -9.66
CA LYS A 17 -14.99 1.87 -10.96
C LYS A 17 -15.33 0.38 -10.86
N THR A 18 -14.87 -0.32 -9.81
CA THR A 18 -14.96 -1.79 -9.73
C THR A 18 -15.94 -2.32 -8.69
N GLN A 19 -16.43 -1.52 -7.74
CA GLN A 19 -17.24 -1.99 -6.60
C GLN A 19 -18.53 -2.71 -6.98
N ARG A 20 -19.06 -2.46 -8.17
CA ARG A 20 -20.23 -3.19 -8.68
C ARG A 20 -19.93 -4.67 -8.97
N TYR A 21 -18.67 -5.02 -9.19
CA TYR A 21 -18.21 -6.33 -9.67
C TYR A 21 -17.28 -7.03 -8.68
N VAL A 22 -17.01 -6.42 -7.51
CA VAL A 22 -16.03 -6.90 -6.54
C VAL A 22 -16.68 -7.02 -5.18
N ASP A 23 -16.66 -8.22 -4.62
CA ASP A 23 -17.25 -8.51 -3.31
C ASP A 23 -16.35 -8.07 -2.14
N GLU A 24 -15.03 -8.05 -2.33
CA GLU A 24 -14.05 -7.71 -1.28
C GLU A 24 -12.73 -7.20 -1.86
N TYR A 25 -12.14 -6.20 -1.22
CA TYR A 25 -10.85 -5.62 -1.61
C TYR A 25 -9.73 -5.98 -0.63
N TRP A 26 -8.63 -6.52 -1.15
CA TRP A 26 -7.44 -6.82 -0.33
C TRP A 26 -6.31 -5.87 -0.70
N PHE A 27 -5.71 -5.19 0.26
CA PHE A 27 -4.67 -4.18 0.03
C PHE A 27 -3.31 -4.69 0.49
N GLU A 28 -2.27 -4.51 -0.33
CA GLU A 28 -0.89 -4.88 0.03
C GLU A 28 0.07 -3.74 -0.31
N ASN A 29 1.03 -3.47 0.57
CA ASN A 29 2.03 -2.45 0.36
C ASN A 29 3.14 -2.95 -0.57
N LEU A 30 3.71 -2.07 -1.39
CA LEU A 30 4.89 -2.41 -2.18
C LEU A 30 6.10 -2.62 -1.26
N ASN A 31 6.55 -3.87 -1.16
CA ASN A 31 7.72 -4.25 -0.39
C ASN A 31 8.93 -4.40 -1.33
N LEU A 32 9.90 -3.48 -1.26
CA LEU A 32 11.12 -3.54 -2.08
C LEU A 32 12.28 -4.19 -1.31
N ARG A 33 12.87 -5.26 -1.87
CA ARG A 33 13.96 -6.03 -1.27
C ARG A 33 14.98 -6.44 -2.32
N GLY A 34 16.18 -6.84 -1.88
CA GLY A 34 17.20 -7.39 -2.78
C GLY A 34 17.57 -6.45 -3.93
N SER A 35 17.97 -7.03 -5.07
CA SER A 35 18.43 -6.30 -6.25
C SER A 35 17.32 -5.47 -6.91
N TYR A 36 16.10 -6.00 -7.00
CA TYR A 36 15.00 -5.33 -7.71
C TYR A 36 14.55 -4.00 -7.07
N LYS A 37 14.93 -3.74 -5.81
CA LYS A 37 14.72 -2.44 -5.19
C LYS A 37 15.35 -1.32 -6.02
N GLN A 38 16.57 -1.53 -6.52
CA GLN A 38 17.28 -0.51 -7.30
C GLN A 38 16.61 -0.29 -8.66
N ASP A 39 16.17 -1.38 -9.30
CA ASP A 39 15.48 -1.33 -10.59
C ASP A 39 14.20 -0.49 -10.46
N ILE A 40 13.34 -0.78 -9.47
CA ILE A 40 12.11 -0.01 -9.25
C ILE A 40 12.40 1.46 -8.92
N LEU A 41 13.38 1.76 -8.07
CA LEU A 41 13.72 3.16 -7.77
C LEU A 41 14.25 3.91 -9.00
N SER A 42 14.99 3.22 -9.88
CA SER A 42 15.42 3.77 -11.17
C SER A 42 14.24 4.03 -12.10
N ASP A 43 13.31 3.09 -12.20
CA ASP A 43 12.10 3.22 -13.01
C ASP A 43 11.25 4.39 -12.54
N ILE A 44 11.06 4.55 -11.23
CA ILE A 44 10.36 5.70 -10.65
C ILE A 44 11.07 7.01 -10.99
N LYS A 45 12.39 7.06 -10.88
CA LYS A 45 13.17 8.26 -11.23
C LYS A 45 13.00 8.65 -12.70
N SER A 46 12.91 7.66 -13.59
CA SER A 46 12.73 7.86 -15.03
C SER A 46 11.30 8.25 -15.40
N ALA A 47 10.30 7.50 -14.94
CA ALA A 47 8.92 7.62 -15.36
C ALA A 47 8.10 8.62 -14.51
N CYS A 48 8.45 8.80 -13.25
CA CYS A 48 7.73 9.61 -12.27
C CYS A 48 8.71 10.42 -11.40
N PRO A 49 9.52 11.33 -11.99
CA PRO A 49 10.58 12.06 -11.28
C PRO A 49 10.05 12.85 -10.08
N GLN A 50 8.79 13.30 -10.12
CA GLN A 50 8.12 13.99 -9.01
C GLN A 50 7.89 13.11 -7.76
N LEU A 51 7.98 11.79 -7.88
CA LEU A 51 7.80 10.84 -6.77
C LEU A 51 9.13 10.40 -6.16
N VAL A 52 10.28 10.83 -6.69
CA VAL A 52 11.60 10.39 -6.22
C VAL A 52 11.79 10.63 -4.73
N GLU A 53 11.43 11.82 -4.24
CA GLU A 53 11.54 12.15 -2.81
C GLU A 53 10.68 11.25 -1.93
N LEU A 54 9.44 10.94 -2.36
CA LEU A 54 8.55 10.05 -1.65
C LEU A 54 9.13 8.64 -1.54
N TYR A 55 9.67 8.11 -2.64
CA TYR A 55 10.26 6.76 -2.65
C TYR A 55 11.59 6.71 -1.88
N ASP A 56 12.36 7.79 -1.86
CA ASP A 56 13.56 7.92 -1.03
C ASP A 56 13.21 7.86 0.47
N GLU A 57 12.21 8.64 0.90
CA GLU A 57 11.70 8.60 2.28
C GLU A 57 11.28 7.18 2.70
N ILE A 58 10.47 6.52 1.87
CA ILE A 58 9.92 5.20 2.21
C ILE A 58 11.00 4.13 2.19
N TYR A 59 11.81 4.06 1.14
CA TYR A 59 12.64 2.89 0.87
C TYR A 59 14.12 3.09 1.17
N VAL A 60 14.64 4.30 1.12
CA VAL A 60 16.06 4.59 1.45
C VAL A 60 16.18 4.95 2.92
N LYS A 61 15.34 5.87 3.41
CA LYS A 61 15.32 6.31 4.82
C LYS A 61 14.52 5.38 5.72
N GLY A 62 13.68 4.51 5.15
CA GLY A 62 12.89 3.54 5.91
C GLY A 62 11.73 4.16 6.68
N ASN A 63 11.24 5.32 6.22
CA ASN A 63 10.15 6.03 6.88
C ASN A 63 8.80 5.34 6.63
N MET A 64 8.22 4.78 7.69
CA MET A 64 6.93 4.07 7.62
C MET A 64 5.71 5.00 7.67
N GLY A 65 5.90 6.31 7.85
CA GLY A 65 4.82 7.28 8.00
C GLY A 65 3.81 7.26 6.84
N PHE A 66 4.29 7.16 5.60
CA PHE A 66 3.42 7.02 4.43
C PHE A 66 2.49 5.80 4.54
N TRP A 67 3.06 4.62 4.81
CA TRP A 67 2.30 3.38 4.91
C TRP A 67 1.31 3.38 6.06
N ASN A 68 1.72 3.90 7.22
CA ASN A 68 0.84 4.01 8.39
C ASN A 68 -0.35 4.92 8.12
N ASN A 69 -0.10 6.09 7.53
CA ASN A 69 -1.16 7.03 7.19
C ASN A 69 -2.11 6.45 6.14
N LEU A 70 -1.57 5.81 5.10
CA LEU A 70 -2.38 5.21 4.05
C LEU A 70 -3.20 4.02 4.57
N ALA A 71 -2.68 3.22 5.50
CA ALA A 71 -3.45 2.15 6.11
C ALA A 71 -4.65 2.69 6.89
N VAL A 72 -4.45 3.73 7.72
CA VAL A 72 -5.55 4.40 8.45
C VAL A 72 -6.57 5.00 7.48
N GLU A 73 -6.08 5.60 6.38
CA GLU A 73 -6.95 6.17 5.35
C GLU A 73 -7.81 5.11 4.67
N ILE A 74 -7.23 3.96 4.30
CA ILE A 74 -7.95 2.83 3.69
C ILE A 74 -9.04 2.31 4.61
N GLU A 75 -8.72 2.08 5.88
CA GLU A 75 -9.68 1.61 6.89
C GLU A 75 -10.85 2.60 7.02
N GLY A 76 -10.55 3.89 7.16
CA GLY A 76 -11.56 4.95 7.29
C GLY A 76 -12.43 5.10 6.05
N TYR A 77 -11.83 5.05 4.85
CA TYR A 77 -12.55 5.14 3.59
C TYR A 77 -13.49 3.94 3.39
N CYS A 78 -12.99 2.72 3.64
CA CYS A 78 -13.79 1.52 3.47
C CYS A 78 -14.92 1.44 4.51
N ALA A 79 -14.66 1.81 5.77
CA ALA A 79 -15.70 1.88 6.80
C ALA A 79 -16.82 2.87 6.43
N THR A 80 -16.45 4.07 5.96
CA THR A 80 -17.41 5.12 5.57
C THR A 80 -18.30 4.70 4.41
N ASN A 81 -17.75 3.92 3.47
CA ASN A 81 -18.45 3.51 2.26
C ASN A 81 -19.02 2.07 2.33
N SER A 82 -18.99 1.44 3.51
CA SER A 82 -19.43 0.04 3.71
C SER A 82 -18.76 -0.96 2.75
N ILE A 83 -17.47 -0.76 2.48
CA ILE A 83 -16.68 -1.62 1.59
C ILE A 83 -16.04 -2.74 2.41
N LYS A 84 -16.32 -3.98 2.02
CA LYS A 84 -15.66 -5.15 2.60
C LYS A 84 -14.20 -5.18 2.16
N HIS A 85 -13.27 -5.27 3.11
CA HIS A 85 -11.85 -5.25 2.79
C HIS A 85 -10.97 -5.96 3.82
N ILE A 86 -9.73 -6.26 3.40
CA ILE A 86 -8.63 -6.70 4.27
C ILE A 86 -7.39 -5.86 3.95
N ASN A 87 -6.79 -5.27 4.98
CA ASN A 87 -5.56 -4.48 4.85
C ASN A 87 -4.33 -5.29 5.30
N TYR A 88 -3.46 -5.67 4.37
CA TYR A 88 -2.22 -6.44 4.63
C TYR A 88 -0.97 -5.58 4.79
N PHE A 89 -1.08 -4.25 4.96
CA PHE A 89 0.08 -3.38 5.14
C PHE A 89 0.92 -3.76 6.38
N TYR A 90 0.26 -4.27 7.43
CA TYR A 90 0.88 -4.69 8.69
C TYR A 90 1.18 -6.19 8.73
N HIS A 91 1.71 -6.76 7.64
CA HIS A 91 1.85 -8.22 7.56
C HIS A 91 2.64 -8.82 8.75
N LYS A 92 3.62 -8.08 9.31
CA LYS A 92 4.35 -8.53 10.51
C LYS A 92 3.50 -8.44 11.78
N GLU A 93 2.87 -7.31 12.08
CA GLU A 93 2.05 -7.19 13.30
C GLU A 93 0.82 -8.11 13.25
N LEU A 94 0.22 -8.33 12.07
CA LEU A 94 -0.90 -9.26 11.88
C LEU A 94 -0.48 -10.72 12.09
N VAL A 95 0.71 -11.11 11.61
CA VAL A 95 1.26 -12.46 11.84
C VAL A 95 1.60 -12.63 13.32
N GLU A 96 2.22 -11.64 13.96
CA GLU A 96 2.51 -11.68 15.41
C GLU A 96 1.24 -11.72 16.26
N ALA A 97 0.21 -10.94 15.94
CA ALA A 97 -1.08 -10.96 16.64
C ALA A 97 -1.79 -12.31 16.51
N LYS A 98 -1.74 -12.96 15.34
CA LYS A 98 -2.27 -14.31 15.12
C LYS A 98 -1.49 -15.40 15.87
N LEU A 99 -0.19 -15.20 16.09
CA LEU A 99 0.63 -16.12 16.88
C LEU A 99 0.39 -15.95 18.39
N ARG A 100 0.01 -14.75 18.87
CA ARG A 100 -0.32 -14.47 20.28
C ARG A 100 -1.71 -14.92 20.70
N THR A 101 -2.59 -15.26 19.76
CA THR A 101 -3.97 -15.70 20.00
C THR A 101 -4.13 -17.22 19.88
N LYS A 102 -3.04 -17.97 19.73
CA LYS A 102 -2.94 -19.43 19.86
C LYS A 102 -2.32 -19.81 21.19
#